data_AF-A0A8K1DDR5-F1
#
_entry.id   AF-A0A8K1DDR5-F1
#
_cell.length_a   1.000
_cell.length_b   1.000
_cell.length_c   1.000
_cell.angle_alpha   90.00
_cell.angle_beta   90.00
_cell.angle_gamma   90.00
#
_symmetry.space_group_name_H-M   'P 1'
#
loop_
_entity.id
_entity.type
_entity.pdbx_description
1 polymer ?
#
loop_
_entity_poly.entity_id
_entity_poly.type
_entity_poly.pdbx_seq_one_letter_code
_entity_poly.pdbx_strand_id
1 'polypeptide(L)'
;MMNENNLIEKVAPGLLFAQGLDPRPVYRIKQHGVKTAGSEKTAYRRIQSLVQFGLATFHRGQFSIKKEVVSQPLDVIEKMLPSLLALKQARRFGRSYNRADINFALAHKLESSLVTLDFQTWSLTKFQFPNDLYVYVDDVESNAKLLKDSGFSEGDRGHVVLLPKIGSFENEIERIYLDCIANGGRSVLDAVALQLLYPEQIAVKGRFPVEVVAKVQGDMPSERSQEVAPAYT
;
A
#
# COMPACT_ATOMS: atom_id res chain seq x y z
N MET A 1 -14.69 -4.09 -18.63
CA MET A 1 -14.34 -4.67 -17.31
C MET A 1 -13.40 -5.84 -17.55
N MET A 2 -12.15 -5.79 -17.06
CA MET A 2 -11.27 -6.96 -17.09
C MET A 2 -11.75 -7.95 -16.02
N ASN A 3 -11.91 -9.22 -16.39
CA ASN A 3 -12.36 -10.27 -15.48
C ASN A 3 -11.28 -10.54 -14.42
N GLU A 4 -11.58 -10.39 -13.13
CA GLU A 4 -10.60 -10.48 -12.02
C GLU A 4 -9.85 -11.83 -12.01
N ASN A 5 -10.53 -12.93 -12.35
CA ASN A 5 -9.93 -14.26 -12.47
C ASN A 5 -8.78 -14.32 -13.50
N ASN A 6 -8.82 -13.50 -14.56
CA ASN A 6 -7.77 -13.46 -15.58
C ASN A 6 -6.52 -12.68 -15.10
N LEU A 7 -6.66 -11.79 -14.10
CA LEU A 7 -5.54 -11.03 -13.56
C LEU A 7 -4.64 -11.89 -12.69
N ILE A 8 -5.22 -12.79 -11.90
CA ILE A 8 -4.42 -13.69 -11.05
C ILE A 8 -3.64 -14.71 -11.84
N GLU A 9 -4.24 -15.33 -12.85
CA GLU A 9 -3.53 -16.28 -13.70
C GLU A 9 -2.29 -15.64 -14.35
N LYS A 10 -2.34 -14.33 -14.64
CA LYS A 10 -1.21 -13.57 -15.20
C LYS A 10 -0.13 -13.25 -14.17
N VAL A 11 -0.49 -13.04 -12.90
CA VAL A 11 0.46 -12.67 -11.84
C VAL A 11 1.02 -13.88 -11.08
N ALA A 12 0.25 -14.95 -10.95
CA ALA A 12 0.58 -16.13 -10.14
C ALA A 12 1.97 -16.72 -10.46
N PRO A 13 2.37 -16.88 -11.73
CA PRO A 13 3.72 -17.34 -12.02
C PRO A 13 4.83 -16.37 -11.60
N GLY A 14 4.54 -15.06 -11.58
CA GLY A 14 5.42 -14.03 -11.04
C GLY A 14 5.51 -14.10 -9.52
N LEU A 15 4.39 -14.34 -8.83
CA LEU A 15 4.34 -14.55 -7.39
C LEU A 15 5.16 -15.78 -6.96
N LEU A 16 4.98 -16.93 -7.62
CA LEU A 16 5.76 -18.13 -7.34
C LEU A 16 7.27 -17.90 -7.54
N PHE A 17 7.63 -17.19 -8.61
CA PHE A 17 9.02 -16.77 -8.83
C PHE A 17 9.54 -15.89 -7.69
N ALA A 18 8.76 -14.91 -7.24
CA ALA A 18 9.12 -14.01 -6.14
C ALA A 18 9.24 -14.74 -4.79
N GLN A 19 8.36 -15.69 -4.53
CA GLN A 19 8.36 -16.50 -3.31
C GLN A 19 9.60 -17.39 -3.25
N GLY A 20 10.02 -17.98 -4.38
CA GLY A 20 11.21 -18.82 -4.50
C GLY A 20 12.56 -18.09 -4.47
N LEU A 21 12.59 -16.76 -4.30
CA LEU A 21 13.82 -15.99 -4.11
C LEU A 21 14.21 -15.91 -2.63
N ASP A 22 15.49 -16.15 -2.33
CA ASP A 22 16.08 -15.93 -1.01
C ASP A 22 15.89 -14.47 -0.56
N PRO A 23 15.58 -14.19 0.72
CA PRO A 23 15.33 -12.82 1.19
C PRO A 23 16.51 -11.87 0.96
N ARG A 24 16.29 -10.81 0.16
CA ARG A 24 17.26 -9.75 -0.12
C ARG A 24 16.56 -8.41 -0.38
N PRO A 25 17.21 -7.27 -0.06
CA PRO A 25 16.67 -5.96 -0.39
C PRO A 25 16.71 -5.66 -1.89
N VAL A 26 17.77 -6.10 -2.58
CA VAL A 26 17.97 -5.89 -4.02
C VAL A 26 18.53 -7.16 -4.66
N TYR A 27 17.97 -7.51 -5.81
CA TYR A 27 18.34 -8.65 -6.63
C TYR A 27 18.97 -8.18 -7.94
N ARG A 28 19.79 -9.04 -8.53
CA ARG A 28 20.37 -8.89 -9.87
C ARG A 28 19.80 -9.95 -10.79
N ILE A 29 19.30 -9.59 -11.96
CA ILE A 29 18.61 -10.52 -12.86
C ILE A 29 19.50 -11.68 -13.31
N LYS A 30 20.73 -11.39 -13.74
CA LYS A 30 21.68 -12.40 -14.25
C LYS A 30 22.12 -13.41 -13.19
N GLN A 31 22.11 -13.04 -11.92
CA GLN A 31 22.57 -13.89 -10.81
C GLN A 31 21.40 -14.57 -10.10
N HIS A 32 20.43 -13.78 -9.66
CA HIS A 32 19.34 -14.26 -8.81
C HIS A 32 18.12 -14.65 -9.65
N GLY A 33 17.75 -13.80 -10.61
CA GLY A 33 16.60 -14.06 -11.47
C GLY A 33 16.78 -15.30 -12.35
N VAL A 34 17.92 -15.44 -13.02
CA VAL A 34 18.24 -16.61 -13.86
C VAL A 34 18.30 -17.89 -13.02
N LYS A 35 18.93 -17.84 -11.85
CA LYS A 35 19.03 -19.01 -10.94
C LYS A 35 17.64 -19.55 -10.57
N THR A 36 16.68 -18.68 -10.31
CA THR A 36 15.31 -19.09 -9.92
C THR A 36 14.41 -19.41 -11.12
N ALA A 37 14.57 -18.71 -12.26
CA ALA A 37 13.68 -18.84 -13.41
C ALA A 37 14.20 -19.77 -14.53
N GLY A 38 15.44 -20.26 -14.43
CA GLY A 38 16.11 -21.10 -15.43
C GLY A 38 16.62 -20.37 -16.67
N SER A 39 16.11 -19.18 -16.98
CA SER A 39 16.62 -18.35 -18.08
C SER A 39 16.40 -16.86 -17.83
N GLU A 40 17.21 -16.02 -18.49
CA GLU A 40 17.08 -14.57 -18.41
C GLU A 40 15.73 -14.09 -18.98
N LYS A 41 15.30 -14.67 -20.11
CA LYS A 41 14.01 -14.35 -20.74
C LYS A 41 12.83 -14.63 -19.79
N THR A 42 12.83 -15.79 -19.13
CA THR A 42 11.77 -16.13 -18.16
C THR A 42 11.82 -15.19 -16.96
N ALA A 43 13.01 -14.93 -16.40
CA ALA A 43 13.18 -14.02 -15.28
C ALA A 43 12.62 -12.62 -15.59
N TYR A 44 12.98 -12.05 -16.75
CA TYR A 44 12.46 -10.77 -17.21
C TYR A 44 10.92 -10.77 -17.28
N ARG A 45 10.32 -11.79 -17.91
CA ARG A 45 8.86 -11.88 -18.02
C ARG A 45 8.17 -11.93 -16.65
N ARG A 46 8.72 -12.70 -15.69
CA ARG A 46 8.16 -12.78 -14.33
C ARG A 46 8.28 -11.46 -13.58
N ILE A 47 9.44 -10.80 -13.66
CA ILE A 47 9.66 -9.49 -13.04
C ILE A 47 8.74 -8.43 -13.65
N GLN A 48 8.59 -8.39 -14.97
CA GLN A 48 7.70 -7.44 -15.64
C GLN A 48 6.23 -7.63 -15.22
N SER A 49 5.79 -8.89 -15.04
CA SER A 49 4.46 -9.16 -14.47
C SER A 49 4.35 -8.57 -13.05
N LEU A 50 5.33 -8.78 -12.16
CA LEU A 50 5.32 -8.18 -10.82
C LEU A 50 5.32 -6.65 -10.83
N VAL A 51 6.13 -6.03 -11.71
CA VAL A 51 6.15 -4.57 -11.92
C VAL A 51 4.80 -4.06 -12.43
N GLN A 52 4.10 -4.84 -13.24
CA GLN A 52 2.76 -4.49 -13.73
C GLN A 52 1.77 -4.26 -12.58
N PHE A 53 1.89 -5.03 -11.50
CA PHE A 53 1.03 -4.94 -10.32
C PHE A 53 1.66 -4.17 -9.15
N GLY A 54 2.76 -3.45 -9.36
CA GLY A 54 3.40 -2.67 -8.29
C GLY A 54 4.06 -3.51 -7.19
N LEU A 55 4.26 -4.81 -7.42
CA LEU A 55 4.88 -5.74 -6.47
C LEU A 55 6.42 -5.74 -6.54
N ALA A 56 6.98 -5.16 -7.60
CA ALA A 56 8.41 -5.06 -7.80
C ALA A 56 8.79 -3.73 -8.48
N THR A 57 10.03 -3.31 -8.30
CA THR A 57 10.67 -2.28 -9.11
C THR A 57 11.80 -2.91 -9.92
N PHE A 58 12.06 -2.43 -11.13
CA PHE A 58 13.14 -2.93 -11.98
C PHE A 58 13.90 -1.77 -12.62
N HIS A 59 15.21 -1.75 -12.45
CA HIS A 59 16.09 -0.74 -13.05
C HIS A 59 17.46 -1.32 -13.38
N ARG A 60 17.93 -1.14 -14.61
CA ARG A 60 19.29 -1.51 -15.08
C ARG A 60 19.72 -2.94 -14.66
N GLY A 61 18.85 -3.93 -14.83
CA GLY A 61 19.15 -5.33 -14.50
C GLY A 61 19.08 -5.67 -13.01
N GLN A 62 18.69 -4.72 -12.16
CA GLN A 62 18.41 -4.91 -10.74
C GLN A 62 16.92 -4.79 -10.46
N PHE A 63 16.46 -5.46 -9.40
CA PHE A 63 15.07 -5.35 -8.96
C PHE A 63 14.94 -5.47 -7.45
N SER A 64 13.89 -4.89 -6.90
CA SER A 64 13.40 -5.13 -5.55
C SER A 64 11.99 -5.71 -5.62
N ILE A 65 11.59 -6.44 -4.58
CA ILE A 65 10.26 -7.03 -4.45
C ILE A 65 9.71 -6.62 -3.09
N LYS A 66 8.42 -6.28 -3.03
CA LYS A 66 7.70 -6.12 -1.76
C LYS A 66 7.47 -7.50 -1.12
N LYS A 67 8.48 -8.02 -0.42
CA LYS A 67 8.50 -9.43 0.01
C LYS A 67 7.32 -9.75 0.94
N GLU A 68 6.95 -8.82 1.80
CA GLU A 68 5.84 -8.93 2.77
C GLU A 68 4.47 -9.08 2.08
N VAL A 69 4.36 -8.52 0.87
CA VAL A 69 3.14 -8.54 0.06
C VAL A 69 3.06 -9.83 -0.75
N VAL A 70 4.15 -10.21 -1.42
CA VAL A 70 4.19 -11.45 -2.21
C VAL A 70 4.15 -12.72 -1.35
N SER A 71 4.47 -12.63 -0.05
CA SER A 71 4.37 -13.75 0.88
C SER A 71 2.93 -14.00 1.37
N GLN A 72 1.99 -13.11 1.06
CA GLN A 72 0.60 -13.31 1.44
C GLN A 72 -0.04 -14.50 0.71
N PRO A 73 -1.04 -15.15 1.34
CA PRO A 73 -1.90 -16.11 0.66
C PRO A 73 -2.54 -15.55 -0.62
N LEU A 74 -2.84 -16.42 -1.59
CA LEU A 74 -3.33 -16.01 -2.90
C LEU A 74 -4.69 -15.28 -2.83
N ASP A 75 -5.59 -15.75 -1.97
CA ASP A 75 -6.88 -15.15 -1.66
C ASP A 75 -6.75 -13.73 -1.07
N VAL A 76 -5.73 -13.50 -0.24
CA VAL A 76 -5.40 -12.15 0.26
C VAL A 76 -4.89 -11.27 -0.88
N ILE A 77 -3.98 -11.79 -1.72
CA ILE A 77 -3.43 -11.06 -2.86
C ILE A 77 -4.52 -10.66 -3.86
N GLU A 78 -5.47 -11.57 -4.12
CA GLU A 78 -6.67 -11.34 -4.93
C GLU A 78 -7.45 -10.12 -4.46
N LYS A 79 -7.82 -10.09 -3.18
CA LYS A 79 -8.55 -8.97 -2.58
C LYS A 79 -7.76 -7.67 -2.56
N MET A 80 -6.44 -7.77 -2.55
CA MET A 80 -5.50 -6.65 -2.51
C MET A 80 -5.17 -6.08 -3.91
N LEU A 81 -5.51 -6.77 -5.01
CA LEU A 81 -5.24 -6.30 -6.38
C LEU A 81 -5.71 -4.87 -6.64
N PRO A 82 -6.93 -4.44 -6.24
CA PRO A 82 -7.37 -3.06 -6.45
C PRO A 82 -6.45 -2.03 -5.75
N SER A 83 -6.06 -2.31 -4.51
CA SER A 83 -5.14 -1.48 -3.72
C SER A 83 -3.76 -1.38 -4.37
N LEU A 84 -3.22 -2.49 -4.87
CA LEU A 84 -1.96 -2.52 -5.61
C LEU A 84 -2.01 -1.67 -6.89
N LEU A 85 -3.10 -1.77 -7.65
CA LEU A 85 -3.29 -1.00 -8.88
C LEU A 85 -3.47 0.49 -8.60
N ALA A 86 -4.21 0.85 -7.54
CA ALA A 86 -4.39 2.23 -7.12
C ALA A 86 -3.08 2.86 -6.66
N LEU A 87 -2.31 2.15 -5.82
CA LEU A 87 -1.00 2.62 -5.34
C LEU A 87 0.03 2.75 -6.48
N LYS A 88 -0.03 1.86 -7.47
CA LYS A 88 0.82 1.99 -8.66
C LYS A 88 0.48 3.22 -9.50
N GLN A 89 -0.79 3.59 -9.55
CA GLN A 89 -1.30 4.76 -10.28
C GLN A 89 -1.32 6.02 -9.43
N ALA A 90 -0.81 5.95 -8.20
CA ALA A 90 -0.85 7.06 -7.25
C ALA A 90 -0.07 8.26 -7.78
N ARG A 91 -0.63 9.46 -7.58
CA ARG A 91 0.02 10.72 -7.92
C ARG A 91 0.30 11.49 -6.64
N ARG A 92 1.54 11.93 -6.47
CA ARG A 92 2.01 12.59 -5.25
C ARG A 92 2.18 14.08 -5.49
N PHE A 93 1.70 14.89 -4.56
CA PHE A 93 1.71 16.34 -4.64
C PHE A 93 2.31 16.94 -3.38
N GLY A 94 3.14 17.95 -3.56
CA GLY A 94 3.73 18.72 -2.47
C GLY A 94 3.88 20.18 -2.88
N ARG A 95 3.67 21.07 -1.92
CA ARG A 95 3.89 22.51 -2.07
C ARG A 95 4.99 22.96 -1.12
N SER A 96 4.83 22.62 0.16
CA SER A 96 5.77 22.91 1.24
C SER A 96 6.54 21.66 1.67
N TYR A 97 6.12 20.48 1.22
CA TYR A 97 6.69 19.17 1.57
C TYR A 97 6.76 18.96 3.09
N ASN A 98 5.67 19.35 3.76
CA ASN A 98 5.49 19.19 5.20
C ASN A 98 3.99 19.08 5.54
N ARG A 99 3.66 19.08 6.83
CA ARG A 99 2.28 18.93 7.33
C ARG A 99 1.31 20.01 6.87
N ALA A 100 1.79 21.19 6.44
CA ALA A 100 0.91 22.23 5.89
C ALA A 100 0.21 21.77 4.61
N ASP A 101 0.87 20.94 3.79
CA ASP A 101 0.30 20.39 2.56
C ASP A 101 -0.90 19.47 2.86
N ILE A 102 -0.76 18.65 3.89
CA ILE A 102 -1.81 17.76 4.39
C ILE A 102 -2.99 18.57 4.93
N ASN A 103 -2.71 19.55 5.79
CA ASN A 103 -3.74 20.40 6.38
C ASN A 103 -4.51 21.17 5.29
N PHE A 104 -3.80 21.63 4.25
CA PHE A 104 -4.42 22.26 3.10
C PHE A 104 -5.39 21.29 2.41
N ALA A 105 -4.95 20.08 2.07
CA ALA A 105 -5.79 19.10 1.38
C ALA A 105 -7.02 18.69 2.21
N LEU A 106 -6.87 18.52 3.52
CA LEU A 106 -7.99 18.25 4.44
C LEU A 106 -8.98 19.41 4.51
N ALA A 107 -8.50 20.66 4.55
CA ALA A 107 -9.35 21.85 4.64
C ALA A 107 -10.15 22.10 3.34
N HIS A 108 -9.58 21.77 2.18
CA HIS A 108 -10.19 22.04 0.87
C HIS A 108 -11.06 20.90 0.34
N LYS A 109 -11.22 19.80 1.11
CA LYS A 109 -12.12 18.67 0.84
C LYS A 109 -12.14 18.25 -0.64
N LEU A 110 -11.09 17.56 -1.07
CA LEU A 110 -11.03 16.90 -2.38
C LEU A 110 -12.36 16.18 -2.66
N GLU A 111 -12.92 16.36 -3.86
CA GLU A 111 -14.28 15.89 -4.14
C GLU A 111 -14.41 14.37 -4.01
N SER A 112 -15.49 13.92 -3.35
CA SER A 112 -15.78 12.50 -3.11
C SER A 112 -14.61 11.70 -2.51
N SER A 113 -13.81 12.35 -1.67
CA SER A 113 -12.60 11.77 -1.10
C SER A 113 -12.86 10.72 -0.03
N LEU A 114 -12.16 9.58 -0.08
CA LEU A 114 -12.03 8.65 1.05
C LEU A 114 -10.57 8.61 1.50
N VAL A 115 -10.30 8.95 2.75
CA VAL A 115 -8.94 8.91 3.33
C VAL A 115 -8.61 7.46 3.71
N THR A 116 -7.41 7.00 3.34
CA THR A 116 -6.91 5.66 3.64
C THR A 116 -5.49 5.72 4.22
N LEU A 117 -4.87 4.56 4.47
CA LEU A 117 -3.49 4.39 4.94
C LEU A 117 -3.19 5.26 6.17
N ASP A 118 -1.91 5.54 6.43
CA ASP A 118 -1.36 6.48 7.42
C ASP A 118 -2.39 7.19 8.30
N PHE A 119 -3.09 8.21 7.77
CA PHE A 119 -4.02 9.02 8.56
C PHE A 119 -5.22 8.24 9.08
N GLN A 120 -5.87 7.47 8.23
CA GLN A 120 -7.05 6.72 8.62
C GLN A 120 -6.68 5.51 9.49
N THR A 121 -5.52 4.91 9.24
CA THR A 121 -5.06 3.81 10.09
C THR A 121 -4.66 4.32 11.47
N TRP A 122 -3.99 5.47 11.55
CA TRP A 122 -3.72 6.13 12.83
C TRP A 122 -5.00 6.57 13.54
N SER A 123 -6.01 7.04 12.81
CA SER A 123 -7.28 7.46 13.42
C SER A 123 -7.96 6.29 14.15
N LEU A 124 -7.91 5.09 13.55
CA LEU A 124 -8.47 3.84 14.07
C LEU A 124 -7.62 3.19 15.17
N THR A 125 -6.31 3.11 14.97
CA THR A 125 -5.43 2.27 15.81
C THR A 125 -4.59 3.07 16.82
N LYS A 126 -4.39 4.37 16.57
CA LYS A 126 -3.43 5.25 17.30
C LYS A 126 -2.00 4.70 17.35
N PHE A 127 -1.66 3.74 16.49
CA PHE A 127 -0.44 2.96 16.59
C PHE A 127 0.78 3.71 16.01
N GLN A 128 0.71 4.12 14.73
CA GLN A 128 1.82 4.83 14.07
C GLN A 128 1.41 6.23 13.65
N PHE A 129 2.20 7.25 14.02
CA PHE A 129 1.94 8.61 13.54
C PHE A 129 2.00 8.70 12.01
N PRO A 130 1.01 9.36 11.37
CA PRO A 130 0.89 9.41 9.92
C PRO A 130 1.91 10.36 9.29
N ASN A 131 2.44 9.99 8.12
CA ASN A 131 3.39 10.81 7.36
C ASN A 131 2.74 11.42 6.12
N ASP A 132 1.92 10.64 5.43
CA ASP A 132 1.35 11.00 4.14
C ASP A 132 -0.18 10.91 4.17
N LEU A 133 -0.86 11.85 3.51
CA LEU A 133 -2.30 11.81 3.31
C LEU A 133 -2.63 11.09 2.00
N TYR A 134 -3.06 9.84 2.11
CA TYR A 134 -3.57 9.06 0.98
C TYR A 134 -5.08 9.23 0.86
N VAL A 135 -5.52 9.61 -0.34
CA VAL A 135 -6.92 9.92 -0.62
C VAL A 135 -7.38 9.27 -1.90
N TYR A 136 -8.40 8.41 -1.80
CA TYR A 136 -9.14 7.93 -2.95
C TYR A 136 -10.05 9.02 -3.49
N VAL A 137 -9.96 9.29 -4.79
CA VAL A 137 -10.79 10.28 -5.50
C VAL A 137 -11.48 9.65 -6.69
N ASP A 138 -12.66 10.17 -7.04
CA ASP A 138 -13.42 9.71 -8.21
C ASP A 138 -12.74 10.12 -9.52
N ASP A 139 -12.23 11.36 -9.57
CA ASP A 139 -11.48 11.90 -10.70
C ASP A 139 -10.10 12.41 -10.26
N VAL A 140 -9.07 11.64 -10.60
CA VAL A 140 -7.67 11.96 -10.29
C VAL A 140 -7.20 13.21 -11.03
N GLU A 141 -7.62 13.45 -12.27
CA GLU A 141 -7.16 14.58 -13.06
C GLU A 141 -7.76 15.90 -12.56
N SER A 142 -9.05 15.90 -12.25
CA SER A 142 -9.72 17.09 -11.70
C SER A 142 -9.11 17.49 -10.34
N ASN A 143 -8.87 16.52 -9.45
CA ASN A 143 -8.24 16.79 -8.15
C ASN A 143 -6.76 17.17 -8.29
N ALA A 144 -6.02 16.56 -9.22
CA ALA A 144 -4.65 16.95 -9.53
C ALA A 144 -4.58 18.39 -10.04
N LYS A 145 -5.53 18.81 -10.89
CA LYS A 145 -5.63 20.18 -11.39
C LYS A 145 -5.91 21.16 -10.25
N LEU A 146 -6.87 20.87 -9.37
CA LEU A 146 -7.15 21.69 -8.19
C LEU A 146 -5.90 21.93 -7.32
N LEU A 147 -5.11 20.87 -7.07
CA LEU A 147 -3.87 20.98 -6.32
C LEU A 147 -2.84 21.85 -7.05
N LYS A 148 -2.67 21.67 -8.37
CA LYS A 148 -1.74 22.48 -9.19
C LYS A 148 -2.16 23.95 -9.23
N ASP A 149 -3.45 24.24 -9.40
CA ASP A 149 -4.00 25.60 -9.38
C ASP A 149 -3.81 26.27 -8.00
N SER A 150 -3.70 25.46 -6.94
CA SER A 150 -3.40 25.87 -5.57
C SER A 150 -1.89 25.94 -5.25
N GLY A 151 -1.03 25.79 -6.26
CA GLY A 151 0.43 25.92 -6.15
C GLY A 151 1.18 24.65 -5.74
N PHE A 152 0.54 23.47 -5.77
CA PHE A 152 1.23 22.20 -5.54
C PHE A 152 1.97 21.75 -6.79
N SER A 153 3.13 21.13 -6.58
CA SER A 153 3.90 20.45 -7.61
C SER A 153 3.76 18.94 -7.48
N GLU A 154 3.67 18.26 -8.62
CA GLU A 154 3.63 16.81 -8.69
C GLU A 154 5.04 16.23 -8.61
N GLY A 155 5.25 15.22 -7.77
CA GLY A 155 6.54 14.55 -7.64
C GLY A 155 6.61 13.59 -6.45
N ASP A 156 7.59 12.68 -6.48
CA ASP A 156 7.70 11.53 -5.57
C ASP A 156 7.79 11.87 -4.09
N ARG A 157 8.15 13.11 -3.73
CA ARG A 157 8.28 13.59 -2.34
C ARG A 157 7.02 14.21 -1.77
N GLY A 158 5.94 14.31 -2.56
CA GLY A 158 4.68 14.89 -2.10
C GLY A 158 4.05 14.09 -0.96
N HIS A 159 3.45 14.81 0.00
CA HIS A 159 2.72 14.23 1.15
C HIS A 159 1.21 14.11 0.92
N VAL A 160 0.68 14.69 -0.15
CA VAL A 160 -0.71 14.48 -0.57
C VAL A 160 -0.69 13.48 -1.72
N VAL A 161 -1.30 12.32 -1.53
CA VAL A 161 -1.27 11.21 -2.47
C VAL A 161 -2.69 10.93 -2.97
N LEU A 162 -2.93 11.19 -4.26
CA LEU A 162 -4.19 10.90 -4.91
C LEU A 162 -4.17 9.46 -5.43
N LEU A 163 -5.21 8.71 -5.09
CA LEU A 163 -5.45 7.34 -5.51
C LEU A 163 -6.73 7.29 -6.36
N PRO A 164 -6.73 6.61 -7.51
CA PRO A 164 -7.99 6.34 -8.21
C PRO A 164 -8.83 5.33 -7.43
N LYS A 165 -10.16 5.52 -7.37
CA LYS A 165 -11.07 4.51 -6.82
C LYS A 165 -11.13 3.29 -7.74
N ILE A 166 -10.54 2.19 -7.30
CA ILE A 166 -10.54 0.90 -7.99
C ILE A 166 -11.03 -0.17 -7.02
N GLY A 167 -11.98 -1.02 -7.44
CA GLY A 167 -12.54 -2.10 -6.63
C GLY A 167 -13.68 -1.66 -5.70
N SER A 168 -13.97 -2.48 -4.69
CA SER A 168 -15.05 -2.22 -3.71
C SER A 168 -14.58 -1.42 -2.50
N PHE A 169 -15.43 -0.49 -2.08
CA PHE A 169 -15.28 0.38 -0.90
C PHE A 169 -16.40 0.18 0.12
N GLU A 170 -17.18 -0.91 0.01
CA GLU A 170 -18.32 -1.18 0.92
C GLU A 170 -17.87 -1.42 2.37
N ASN A 171 -16.72 -2.05 2.55
CA ASN A 171 -16.09 -2.24 3.85
C ASN A 171 -14.79 -1.41 3.93
N GLU A 172 -14.90 -0.22 4.51
CA GLU A 172 -13.77 0.72 4.60
C GLU A 172 -12.61 0.17 5.43
N ILE A 173 -12.90 -0.52 6.55
CA ILE A 173 -11.85 -1.07 7.42
C ILE A 173 -11.06 -2.15 6.70
N GLU A 174 -11.73 -3.07 5.99
CA GLU A 174 -11.04 -4.07 5.17
C GLU A 174 -10.26 -3.41 4.03
N ARG A 175 -10.79 -2.35 3.41
CA ARG A 175 -10.07 -1.60 2.36
C ARG A 175 -8.78 -0.99 2.88
N ILE A 176 -8.82 -0.28 4.01
CA ILE A 176 -7.65 0.35 4.63
C ILE A 176 -6.63 -0.73 5.03
N TYR A 177 -7.11 -1.85 5.58
CA TYR A 177 -6.28 -2.99 5.94
C TYR A 177 -5.53 -3.57 4.72
N LEU A 178 -6.23 -3.80 3.61
CA LEU A 178 -5.62 -4.29 2.36
C LEU A 178 -4.66 -3.26 1.74
N ASP A 179 -4.99 -1.97 1.82
CA ASP A 179 -4.09 -0.90 1.38
C ASP A 179 -2.78 -0.91 2.16
N CYS A 180 -2.86 -1.10 3.49
CA CYS A 180 -1.70 -1.16 4.37
C CYS A 180 -0.76 -2.30 3.97
N ILE A 181 -1.31 -3.49 3.70
CA ILE A 181 -0.52 -4.61 3.18
C ILE A 181 0.06 -4.25 1.80
N ALA A 182 -0.75 -3.75 0.87
CA ALA A 182 -0.33 -3.45 -0.50
C ALA A 182 0.80 -2.41 -0.58
N ASN A 183 0.76 -1.41 0.31
CA ASN A 183 1.80 -0.40 0.41
C ASN A 183 3.13 -1.04 0.86
N GLY A 184 3.05 -1.98 1.82
CA GLY A 184 4.21 -2.68 2.35
C GLY A 184 5.06 -1.82 3.28
N GLY A 185 6.27 -2.27 3.59
CA GLY A 185 7.19 -1.52 4.46
C GLY A 185 6.59 -1.23 5.83
N ARG A 186 6.60 0.04 6.25
CA ARG A 186 6.06 0.47 7.56
C ARG A 186 4.58 0.13 7.72
N SER A 187 3.79 0.31 6.66
CA SER A 187 2.33 0.11 6.69
C SER A 187 1.93 -1.35 6.96
N VAL A 188 2.84 -2.32 6.87
CA VAL A 188 2.55 -3.70 7.29
C VAL A 188 2.25 -3.78 8.79
N LEU A 189 2.90 -2.96 9.61
CA LEU A 189 2.64 -2.94 11.05
C LEU A 189 1.25 -2.36 11.36
N ASP A 190 0.84 -1.35 10.60
CA ASP A 190 -0.50 -0.77 10.63
C ASP A 190 -1.59 -1.79 10.23
N ALA A 191 -1.33 -2.62 9.21
CA ALA A 191 -2.23 -3.72 8.83
C ALA A 191 -2.40 -4.72 9.99
N VAL A 192 -1.32 -5.08 10.68
CA VAL A 192 -1.37 -5.97 11.85
C VAL A 192 -2.18 -5.35 12.97
N ALA A 193 -1.99 -4.05 13.26
CA ALA A 193 -2.77 -3.35 14.28
C ALA A 193 -4.27 -3.36 13.97
N LEU A 194 -4.65 -3.10 12.71
CA LEU A 194 -6.04 -3.21 12.25
C LEU A 194 -6.60 -4.63 12.40
N GLN A 195 -5.84 -5.66 12.01
CA GLN A 195 -6.28 -7.05 12.15
C GLN A 195 -6.48 -7.46 13.61
N LEU A 196 -5.69 -6.90 14.55
CA LEU A 196 -5.83 -7.17 15.97
C LEU A 196 -7.03 -6.45 16.60
N LEU A 197 -7.30 -5.20 16.21
CA LEU A 197 -8.38 -4.39 16.78
C LEU A 197 -9.75 -4.64 16.14
N TYR A 198 -9.78 -4.96 14.85
CA TYR A 198 -11.01 -5.13 14.07
C TYR A 198 -11.09 -6.49 13.36
N PRO A 199 -10.86 -7.62 14.05
CA PRO A 199 -10.76 -8.94 13.41
C PRO A 199 -12.06 -9.42 12.75
N GLU A 200 -13.21 -8.94 13.22
CA GLU A 200 -14.55 -9.30 12.69
C GLU A 200 -14.93 -8.48 11.45
N GLN A 201 -14.25 -7.36 11.22
CA GLN A 201 -14.50 -6.48 10.07
C GLN A 201 -13.55 -6.79 8.89
N ILE A 202 -12.64 -7.75 9.06
CA ILE A 202 -11.67 -8.17 8.05
C ILE A 202 -12.01 -9.62 7.70
N ALA A 203 -12.63 -9.83 6.55
CA ALA A 203 -13.04 -11.14 6.11
C ALA A 203 -11.83 -11.98 5.67
N VAL A 204 -10.86 -11.35 5.01
CA VAL A 204 -9.65 -12.02 4.50
C VAL A 204 -8.42 -11.56 5.28
N LYS A 205 -7.95 -12.42 6.20
CA LYS A 205 -6.84 -12.14 7.12
C LYS A 205 -5.49 -12.46 6.50
N GLY A 206 -4.55 -11.55 6.70
CA GLY A 206 -3.19 -11.66 6.21
C GLY A 206 -2.35 -12.53 7.13
N ARG A 207 -1.22 -12.99 6.58
CA ARG A 207 -0.21 -13.75 7.32
C ARG A 207 0.98 -12.86 7.59
N PHE A 208 1.32 -12.73 8.86
CA PHE A 208 2.42 -11.90 9.31
C PHE A 208 3.39 -12.74 10.17
N PRO A 209 4.70 -12.46 10.12
CA PRO A 209 5.66 -13.12 11.00
C PRO A 209 5.31 -12.90 12.49
N VAL A 210 5.56 -13.90 13.33
CA VAL A 210 5.20 -13.85 14.76
C VAL A 210 5.90 -12.69 15.45
N GLU A 211 7.14 -12.40 15.07
CA GLU A 211 7.93 -11.31 15.65
C GLU A 211 7.32 -9.94 15.35
N VAL A 212 6.74 -9.79 14.14
CA VAL A 212 6.05 -8.58 13.72
C VAL A 212 4.76 -8.40 14.54
N VAL A 213 3.99 -9.47 14.72
CA VAL A 213 2.75 -9.44 15.53
C VAL A 213 3.06 -9.11 16.98
N ALA A 214 4.05 -9.77 17.58
CA ALA A 214 4.48 -9.54 18.95
C ALA A 214 4.95 -8.09 19.18
N LYS A 215 5.69 -7.53 18.21
CA LYS A 215 6.09 -6.13 18.24
C LYS A 215 4.89 -5.19 18.27
N VAL A 216 3.93 -5.37 17.37
CA VAL A 216 2.73 -4.52 17.32
C VAL A 216 1.93 -4.64 18.62
N GLN A 217 1.75 -5.86 19.14
CA GLN A 217 1.07 -6.05 20.43
C GLN A 217 1.77 -5.35 21.60
N GLY A 218 3.11 -5.36 21.64
CA GLY A 218 3.88 -4.67 22.67
C GLY A 218 3.88 -3.14 22.55
N ASP A 219 3.81 -2.63 21.32
CA ASP A 219 3.89 -1.20 21.01
C ASP A 219 2.49 -0.52 20.91
N MET A 220 1.40 -1.28 20.83
CA MET A 220 0.04 -0.73 20.77
C MET A 220 -0.30 0.04 22.06
N PRO A 221 -0.97 1.19 21.97
CA PRO A 221 -1.42 1.93 23.14
C PRO A 221 -2.34 1.03 23.99
N SER A 222 -1.96 0.80 25.25
CA SER A 222 -2.86 0.15 26.20
C SER A 222 -4.13 0.99 26.37
N GLU A 223 -5.28 0.37 26.67
CA GLU A 223 -6.56 1.08 26.91
C GLU A 223 -6.42 2.24 27.91
N ARG A 224 -5.48 2.15 28.87
CA ARG A 224 -5.15 3.22 29.84
C ARG A 224 -4.54 4.49 29.23
N SER A 225 -4.06 4.45 28.01
CA SER A 225 -3.40 5.57 27.33
C SER A 225 -4.36 6.37 26.44
N GLN A 226 -5.58 5.87 26.21
CA GLN A 226 -6.57 6.50 25.33
C GLN A 226 -7.41 7.59 26.04
N GLU A 227 -7.33 7.72 27.37
CA GLU A 227 -8.03 8.76 28.13
C GLU A 227 -7.33 10.14 28.12
N VAL A 228 -6.11 10.26 27.56
CA VAL A 228 -5.26 11.47 27.75
C VAL A 228 -5.02 12.29 26.47
N ALA A 229 -5.65 11.97 25.33
CA ALA A 229 -5.52 12.82 24.14
C ALA A 229 -6.67 13.85 24.07
N PRO A 230 -6.41 15.17 24.23
CA PRO A 230 -7.45 16.18 24.17
C PRO A 230 -8.01 16.27 22.75
N ALA A 231 -9.32 16.54 22.67
CA ALA A 231 -9.99 16.95 21.45
C ALA A 231 -9.30 18.21 20.91
N TYR A 232 -8.76 18.12 19.69
CA TYR A 232 -8.23 19.29 18.98
C TYR A 232 -9.42 20.11 18.47
N THR A 233 -9.73 21.21 19.17
CA THR A 233 -10.41 22.42 18.64
C THR A 233 -9.43 23.29 17.87
#